data_AF-A0A8X6N9X7-F1
#
_entry.id   AF-A0A8X6N9X7-F1
#
_cell.length_a   1.000
_cell.length_b   1.000
_cell.length_c   1.000
_cell.angle_alpha   90.00
_cell.angle_beta   90.00
_cell.angle_gamma   90.00
#
_symmetry.space_group_name_H-M   'P 1'
#
loop_
_entity.id
_entity.type
_entity.pdbx_description
1 polymer ?
#
loop_
_entity_poly.entity_id
_entity_poly.type
_entity_poly.pdbx_seq_one_letter_code
_entity_poly.pdbx_strand_id
1 'polypeptide(L)'
;MSLPPRVDSFRVLQWNASALSQSKRMELLMTLHEKEIDVFSIMKANLASENLKYCPLKRYSLYVFPKFRQIARGILISVKKELTADFRIIKAMGTD
;
A
#
# COMPACT_ATOMS: atom_id res chain seq x y z
N MET A 1 24.13 0.29 17.60
CA MET A 1 23.04 -0.06 16.68
C MET A 1 22.82 1.16 15.79
N SER A 2 23.28 1.14 14.54
CA SER A 2 23.19 2.29 13.63
C SER A 2 21.77 2.39 13.08
N LEU A 3 21.22 3.61 13.02
CA LEU A 3 19.95 3.86 12.35
C LEU A 3 20.12 3.56 10.85
N PRO A 4 19.12 2.95 10.19
CA PRO A 4 19.16 2.72 8.76
C PRO A 4 19.32 4.06 8.00
N PRO A 5 19.93 4.02 6.80
CA PRO A 5 20.18 5.23 6.02
C PRO A 5 18.88 5.96 5.67
N ARG A 6 18.92 7.30 5.74
CA ARG A 6 17.81 8.18 5.37
C ARG A 6 17.46 7.99 3.89
N VAL A 7 16.17 7.91 3.60
CA VAL A 7 15.66 7.86 2.22
C VAL A 7 15.53 9.29 1.71
N ASP A 8 16.45 9.72 0.85
CA ASP A 8 16.45 11.07 0.28
C ASP A 8 15.37 11.27 -0.81
N SER A 9 14.82 10.18 -1.37
CA SER A 9 13.73 10.22 -2.35
C SER A 9 12.65 9.20 -2.02
N PHE A 10 11.44 9.68 -1.75
CA PHE A 10 10.30 8.85 -1.38
C PHE A 10 9.46 8.50 -2.62
N ARG A 11 9.29 7.20 -2.91
CA ARG A 11 8.57 6.73 -4.12
C ARG A 11 7.18 6.25 -3.76
N VAL A 12 6.17 6.93 -4.34
CA VAL A 12 4.76 6.62 -4.14
C VAL A 12 4.11 6.14 -5.43
N LEU A 13 3.42 5.00 -5.36
CA LEU A 13 2.56 4.50 -6.44
C LEU A 13 1.09 4.65 -6.05
N GLN A 14 0.30 5.30 -6.89
CA GLN A 14 -1.15 5.31 -6.75
C GLN A 14 -1.79 4.75 -8.01
N TRP A 15 -2.63 3.72 -7.86
CA TRP A 15 -3.25 3.06 -9.00
C TRP A 15 -4.74 2.81 -8.77
N ASN A 16 -5.56 3.19 -9.74
CA ASN A 16 -6.97 2.81 -9.78
C ASN A 16 -7.12 1.55 -10.64
N ALA A 17 -7.18 0.39 -9.99
CA ALA A 17 -7.17 -0.90 -10.68
C ALA A 17 -8.54 -1.34 -11.20
N SER A 18 -9.65 -0.76 -10.70
CA SER A 18 -11.05 -1.19 -10.96
C SER A 18 -11.40 -2.66 -10.66
N ALA A 19 -10.42 -3.50 -10.36
CA ALA A 19 -10.42 -4.80 -9.68
C ALA A 19 -8.97 -5.33 -9.75
N LEU A 20 -8.48 -5.98 -8.70
CA LEU A 20 -7.12 -6.53 -8.69
C LEU A 20 -7.10 -7.99 -9.20
N SER A 21 -7.23 -8.15 -10.53
CA SER A 21 -7.11 -9.44 -11.24
C SER A 21 -5.69 -10.03 -11.12
N GLN A 22 -5.50 -11.31 -11.45
CA GLN A 22 -4.19 -11.96 -11.39
C GLN A 22 -3.12 -11.26 -12.25
N SER A 23 -3.46 -10.85 -13.48
CA SER A 23 -2.55 -10.11 -14.36
C SER A 23 -2.09 -8.78 -13.74
N LYS A 24 -3.04 -8.00 -13.20
CA LYS A 24 -2.77 -6.74 -12.51
C LYS A 24 -1.95 -6.93 -11.24
N ARG A 25 -2.11 -8.05 -10.53
CA ARG A 25 -1.26 -8.40 -9.39
C ARG A 25 0.18 -8.61 -9.84
N MET A 26 0.40 -9.30 -10.96
CA MET A 26 1.75 -9.51 -11.48
C MET A 26 2.40 -8.19 -11.89
N GLU A 27 1.67 -7.34 -12.63
CA GLU A 27 2.11 -6.00 -13.01
C GLU A 27 2.48 -5.14 -11.78
N LEU A 28 1.65 -5.18 -10.73
CA LEU A 28 1.95 -4.53 -9.47
C LEU A 28 3.25 -5.06 -8.87
N LEU A 29 3.41 -6.38 -8.73
CA LEU A 29 4.60 -6.97 -8.12
C LEU A 29 5.89 -6.61 -8.89
N MET A 30 5.86 -6.65 -10.22
CA MET A 30 7.00 -6.25 -11.06
C MET A 30 7.32 -4.77 -10.86
N THR A 31 6.31 -3.90 -10.88
CA THR A 31 6.48 -2.46 -10.66
C THR A 31 7.06 -2.16 -9.27
N LEU A 32 6.55 -2.81 -8.22
CA LEU A 32 7.03 -2.65 -6.85
C LEU A 32 8.49 -3.07 -6.71
N HIS A 33 8.91 -4.11 -7.43
CA HIS A 33 10.28 -4.60 -7.42
C HIS A 33 11.22 -3.70 -8.23
N GLU A 34 10.90 -3.44 -9.50
CA GLU A 34 11.75 -2.69 -10.43
C GLU A 34 11.93 -1.22 -10.05
N LYS A 35 10.87 -0.61 -9.50
CA LYS A 35 10.87 0.82 -9.15
C LYS A 35 11.17 1.07 -7.68
N GLU A 36 11.39 0.01 -6.90
CA GLU A 36 11.64 0.08 -5.46
C GLU A 36 10.67 1.04 -4.74
N ILE A 37 9.37 0.80 -4.92
CA ILE A 37 8.33 1.66 -4.35
C ILE A 37 8.33 1.59 -2.81
N ASP A 38 8.17 2.72 -2.13
CA ASP A 38 8.14 2.78 -0.67
C ASP A 38 6.72 2.68 -0.12
N VAL A 39 5.79 3.38 -0.77
CA VAL A 39 4.36 3.35 -0.43
C VAL A 39 3.54 3.18 -1.69
N PHE A 40 2.53 2.32 -1.62
CA PHE A 40 1.56 2.23 -2.69
C PHE A 40 0.12 2.20 -2.20
N SER A 41 -0.78 2.74 -3.03
CA SER A 41 -2.22 2.69 -2.81
C SER A 41 -2.93 2.18 -4.05
N ILE A 42 -3.83 1.21 -3.86
CA ILE A 42 -4.70 0.68 -4.90
C ILE A 42 -6.15 1.06 -4.58
N MET A 43 -6.74 1.87 -5.46
CA MET A 43 -8.14 2.24 -5.40
C MET A 43 -9.00 1.25 -6.19
N LYS A 44 -10.25 1.07 -5.75
CA LYS A 44 -11.24 0.17 -6.39
C LYS A 44 -10.69 -1.25 -6.57
N ALA A 45 -9.92 -1.74 -5.60
CA ALA A 45 -9.24 -3.02 -5.70
C ALA A 45 -10.22 -4.21 -5.74
N ASN A 46 -11.46 -4.00 -5.29
CA ASN A 46 -12.54 -5.00 -5.21
C ASN A 46 -12.09 -6.25 -4.42
N LEU A 47 -11.32 -6.03 -3.36
CA LEU A 47 -10.75 -7.08 -2.51
C LEU A 47 -11.75 -7.45 -1.40
N ALA A 48 -12.06 -8.74 -1.30
CA ALA A 48 -12.51 -9.34 -0.04
C ALA A 48 -11.28 -9.56 0.85
N SER A 49 -11.40 -9.34 2.16
CA SER A 49 -10.29 -9.42 3.14
C SER A 49 -9.51 -10.74 3.09
N GLU A 50 -10.17 -11.82 2.68
CA GLU A 50 -9.62 -13.17 2.49
C GLU A 50 -8.61 -13.32 1.33
N ASN A 51 -8.68 -12.47 0.30
CA ASN A 51 -7.88 -12.60 -0.92
C ASN A 51 -6.46 -12.04 -0.82
N LEU A 52 -6.08 -11.44 0.32
CA LEU A 52 -4.79 -10.79 0.52
C LEU A 52 -3.71 -11.70 1.15
N LYS A 53 -4.10 -12.89 1.62
CA LYS A 53 -3.17 -13.88 2.19
C LYS A 53 -2.16 -14.45 1.17
N TYR A 54 -2.39 -14.23 -0.12
CA TYR A 54 -1.62 -14.84 -1.21
C TYR A 54 -0.65 -13.90 -1.93
N CYS A 55 -0.56 -12.64 -1.54
CA CYS A 55 0.39 -11.73 -2.18
C CYS A 55 1.74 -11.78 -1.44
N PRO A 56 2.90 -11.93 -2.12
CA PRO A 56 4.22 -11.89 -1.50
C PRO A 56 4.61 -10.45 -1.13
N LEU A 57 3.75 -9.77 -0.38
CA LEU A 57 3.95 -8.45 0.17
C LEU A 57 4.67 -8.52 1.53
N LYS A 58 5.52 -9.54 1.76
CA LYS A 58 6.22 -9.73 3.05
C LYS A 58 7.07 -8.51 3.42
N ARG A 59 7.53 -7.72 2.44
CA ARG A 59 8.29 -6.46 2.60
C ARG A 59 7.42 -5.24 2.94
N TYR A 60 6.10 -5.37 2.89
CA TYR A 60 5.16 -4.28 3.15
C TYR A 60 4.22 -4.61 4.31
N SER A 61 3.87 -3.59 5.08
CA SER A 61 2.72 -3.60 5.99
C SER A 61 1.48 -3.24 5.18
N LEU A 62 0.44 -4.07 5.26
CA LEU A 62 -0.79 -3.93 4.47
C LEU A 62 -1.93 -3.38 5.33
N TYR A 63 -2.58 -2.35 4.82
CA TYR A 63 -3.76 -1.73 5.42
C TYR A 63 -4.89 -1.77 4.41
N VAL A 64 -5.99 -2.40 4.81
CA VAL A 64 -7.10 -2.68 3.91
C VAL A 64 -8.31 -1.95 4.44
N PHE A 65 -8.84 -1.06 3.61
CA PHE A 65 -10.16 -0.52 3.82
C PHE A 65 -11.12 -1.35 2.96
N PRO A 66 -11.89 -2.28 3.53
CA PRO A 66 -12.75 -3.18 2.76
C PRO A 66 -13.87 -2.39 2.06
N LYS A 67 -14.51 -3.04 1.09
CA LYS A 67 -15.64 -2.45 0.37
C LYS A 67 -16.77 -2.09 1.35
N PHE A 68 -17.03 -0.81 1.54
CA PHE A 68 -18.26 -0.33 2.15
C PHE A 68 -19.20 0.18 1.04
N ARG A 69 -20.50 -0.15 1.13
CA ARG A 69 -21.47 -0.08 0.02
C ARG A 69 -21.55 1.27 -0.71
N GLN A 70 -21.07 2.37 -0.13
CA GLN A 70 -21.31 3.72 -0.66
C GLN A 70 -20.08 4.58 -1.04
N ILE A 71 -18.85 4.25 -0.59
CA ILE A 71 -17.72 5.22 -0.73
C ILE A 71 -16.53 4.67 -1.54
N ALA A 72 -16.20 3.38 -1.42
CA ALA A 72 -15.12 2.80 -2.22
C ALA A 72 -15.30 1.28 -2.39
N ARG A 73 -14.97 0.75 -3.57
CA ARG A 73 -14.87 -0.71 -3.83
C ARG A 73 -13.61 -1.32 -3.21
N GLY A 74 -13.28 -0.93 -1.99
CA GLY A 74 -12.08 -1.30 -1.26
C GLY A 74 -10.85 -0.48 -1.68
N ILE A 75 -10.06 -0.09 -0.68
CA ILE A 75 -8.76 0.57 -0.83
C ILE A 75 -7.71 -0.32 -0.16
N LEU A 76 -6.60 -0.55 -0.83
CA LEU A 76 -5.41 -1.17 -0.25
C LEU A 76 -4.32 -0.12 -0.16
N ILE A 77 -3.78 0.10 1.02
CA ILE A 77 -2.62 0.96 1.24
C ILE A 77 -1.52 0.10 1.83
N SER A 78 -0.30 0.27 1.36
CA SER A 78 0.84 -0.52 1.83
C SER A 78 2.08 0.34 1.99
N VAL A 79 2.83 0.07 3.06
CA VAL A 79 4.05 0.80 3.41
C VAL A 79 5.19 -0.20 3.58
N LYS A 80 6.34 0.06 2.96
CA LYS A 80 7.52 -0.81 3.08
C LYS A 80 7.96 -0.87 4.55
N LYS A 81 8.21 -2.07 5.09
CA LYS A 81 8.46 -2.28 6.53
C LYS A 81 9.73 -1.63 7.05
N GLU A 82 10.74 -1.54 6.18
CA GLU A 82 12.05 -0.96 6.50
C GLU A 82 12.05 0.56 6.32
N LEU A 83 10.95 1.14 5.84
CA LEU A 83 10.83 2.58 5.67
C LEU A 83 10.84 3.25 7.05
N THR A 84 11.85 4.07 7.27
CA THR A 84 11.96 4.98 8.40
C THR A 84 12.03 6.39 7.85
N ALA A 85 11.13 7.25 8.30
CA ALA A 85 11.03 8.62 7.84
C ALA A 85 10.66 9.53 9.00
N ASP A 86 11.29 10.70 9.06
CA ASP A 86 10.86 11.78 9.95
C ASP A 86 9.57 12.40 9.36
N PHE A 87 8.49 12.41 10.13
CA PHE A 87 7.23 13.02 9.69
C PHE A 87 6.66 13.95 10.75
N ARG A 88 5.94 14.98 10.30
CA ARG A 88 5.17 15.88 11.15
C ARG A 88 3.69 15.60 10.96
N ILE A 89 3.01 15.24 12.04
CA ILE A 89 1.56 15.11 12.03
C ILE A 89 0.96 16.52 11.91
N ILE A 90 0.25 16.79 10.81
CA ILE A 90 -0.41 18.08 10.56
C ILE A 90 -1.73 18.16 11.32
N LYS A 91 -2.48 17.05 11.35
CA LYS A 91 -3.77 16.94 12.03
C LYS A 91 -4.05 15.49 12.39
N ALA A 92 -4.25 15.21 13.68
CA ALA A 92 -4.85 13.96 14.12
C ALA A 92 -6.38 14.12 14.09
N MET A 93 -7.07 13.13 13.53
CA MET A 93 -8.53 13.05 13.65
C MET A 93 -8.84 12.35 14.97
N GLY A 94 -9.84 12.84 15.71
CA GLY A 94 -10.27 12.22 16.97
C GLY A 94 -10.76 10.79 16.75
N THR A 95 -10.58 9.95 17.78
CA THR A 95 -11.29 8.67 17.90
C THR A 95 -12.60 8.94 18.63
N ASP A 96 -13.72 8.78 17.94
CA ASP A 96 -15.04 8.67 18.58
C ASP A 96 -15.13 7.36 19.38
#